data_AF-A0A955ICT2-F1
#
_entry.id   AF-A0A955ICT2-F1
#
_cell.length_a   1.000
_cell.length_b   1.000
_cell.length_c   1.000
_cell.angle_alpha   90.00
_cell.angle_beta   90.00
_cell.angle_gamma   90.00
#
_symmetry.space_group_name_H-M   'P 1'
#
loop_
_entity.id
_entity.type
_entity.pdbx_description
1 polymer ?
#
loop_
_entity_poly.entity_id
_entity_poly.type
_entity_poly.pdbx_seq_one_letter_code
_entity_poly.pdbx_strand_id
1 'polypeptide(L)' 'QGGKDPGGITGFIVIAESHISIHTFAKRGFASIDVYSCKEFNTENAKNFFIERFVAADAEVHFINRGLKYPDKNIY' A
#
# COMPACT_ATOMS: atom_id res chain seq x y z
N GLN A 1 -11.48 -4.16 20.16
CA GLN A 1 -10.76 -3.68 21.36
C GLN A 1 -9.27 -3.75 21.06
N GLY A 2 -8.50 -2.71 21.37
CA GLY A 2 -7.04 -2.73 21.22
C GLY A 2 -6.48 -1.32 21.30
N GLY A 3 -5.75 -1.01 22.36
CA GLY A 3 -5.09 0.29 22.54
C GLY A 3 -4.12 0.61 21.41
N LYS A 4 -3.82 1.91 21.25
CA LYS A 4 -2.83 2.41 20.29
C LYS A 4 -1.54 1.61 20.40
N ASP A 5 -1.00 1.18 19.26
CA ASP A 5 0.31 0.54 19.26
C ASP A 5 1.37 1.53 19.76
N PRO A 6 2.26 1.11 20.67
CA PRO A 6 3.18 2.03 21.35
C PRO A 6 4.30 2.56 20.45
N GLY A 7 4.40 2.14 19.19
CA GLY A 7 5.38 2.70 18.26
C GLY A 7 5.39 2.07 16.87
N GLY A 8 6.02 2.76 15.94
CA GLY A 8 6.07 2.37 14.53
C GLY A 8 6.50 3.54 13.66
N ILE A 9 6.59 3.29 12.36
CA ILE A 9 6.92 4.29 11.36
C ILE A 9 5.77 4.36 10.37
N THR A 10 5.31 5.58 10.10
CA THR A 10 4.45 5.87 8.96
C THR A 10 5.28 6.58 7.90
N GLY A 11 5.20 6.09 6.67
CA GLY A 11 5.85 6.69 5.51
C GLY A 11 4.86 6.86 4.37
N PHE A 12 4.99 7.95 3.63
CA PHE A 12 4.21 8.22 2.44
C PHE A 12 5.12 8.75 1.34
N ILE A 13 4.95 8.20 0.15
CA ILE A 13 5.55 8.74 -1.07
C ILE A 13 4.41 9.04 -2.03
N VAL A 14 4.26 10.31 -2.35
CA VAL A 14 3.31 10.76 -3.37
C VAL A 14 3.98 10.61 -4.74
N ILE A 15 3.26 9.98 -5.66
CA ILE A 15 3.65 9.84 -7.07
C ILE A 15 2.54 10.42 -7.95
N ALA A 16 2.69 10.42 -9.28
CA ALA A 16 1.75 11.07 -10.19
C ALA A 16 0.30 10.60 -9.94
N GLU A 17 -0.49 11.48 -9.30
CA GLU A 17 -1.91 11.30 -8.92
C GLU A 17 -2.20 10.06 -8.05
N SER A 18 -1.19 9.53 -7.38
CA SER A 18 -1.29 8.28 -6.62
C SER A 18 -0.25 8.25 -5.49
N HIS A 19 -0.06 7.12 -4.81
CA HIS A 19 0.83 7.06 -3.66
C HIS A 19 1.27 5.64 -3.29
N ILE A 20 2.36 5.57 -2.54
CA ILE A 20 2.73 4.40 -1.76
C ILE A 20 2.72 4.79 -0.28
N SER A 21 1.99 4.04 0.54
CA SER A 21 1.89 4.23 1.99
C SER A 21 2.49 3.03 2.72
N ILE A 22 3.08 3.27 3.89
CA ILE A 22 3.50 2.21 4.81
C ILE A 22 3.16 2.65 6.24
N HIS A 23 2.56 1.75 7.00
CA HIS A 23 2.34 1.86 8.43
C HIS A 23 2.87 0.61 9.14
N THR A 24 3.90 0.76 9.98
CA THR A 24 4.43 -0.35 10.76
C THR A 24 3.93 -0.32 12.20
N PHE A 25 3.75 -1.50 12.78
CA PHE A 25 3.32 -1.74 14.15
C PHE A 25 4.36 -2.67 14.77
N ALA A 26 5.50 -2.10 15.16
CA ALA A 26 6.74 -2.85 15.38
C ALA A 26 6.58 -3.94 16.46
N LYS A 27 5.86 -3.65 17.55
CA LYS A 27 5.65 -4.64 18.63
C LYS A 27 4.71 -5.77 18.24
N ARG A 28 3.94 -5.61 17.16
CA ARG A 28 3.04 -6.63 16.62
C ARG A 28 3.66 -7.41 15.47
N GLY A 29 4.86 -7.03 15.01
CA GLY A 29 5.48 -7.62 13.83
C GLY A 29 4.63 -7.44 12.57
N PHE A 30 3.85 -6.35 12.50
CA PHE A 30 2.87 -6.13 11.44
C PHE A 30 3.19 -4.85 10.66
N ALA A 31 2.95 -4.90 9.35
CA ALA A 31 3.01 -3.74 8.48
C ALA A 31 1.80 -3.75 7.55
N SER A 32 1.19 -2.58 7.38
CA SER A 32 0.17 -2.32 6.36
C SER A 32 0.78 -1.42 5.29
N ILE A 33 0.58 -1.78 4.03
CA ILE A 33 1.24 -1.18 2.88
C ILE A 33 0.20 -0.98 1.77
N ASP A 34 0.07 0.23 1.25
CA ASP A 34 -0.71 0.50 0.05
C ASP A 34 0.22 0.84 -1.11
N VAL A 35 0.02 0.18 -2.26
CA VAL A 35 0.60 0.58 -3.55
C VAL A 35 -0.54 1.00 -4.46
N TYR A 36 -0.70 2.32 -4.60
CA TYR A 36 -1.65 2.91 -5.52
C TYR A 36 -0.89 3.56 -6.67
N SER A 37 -1.24 3.22 -7.89
CA SER A 37 -0.62 3.73 -9.11
C SER A 37 -1.68 3.93 -10.19
N CYS A 38 -1.58 5.03 -10.93
CA CYS A 38 -2.38 5.28 -12.13
C CYS A 38 -1.91 4.47 -13.35
N LYS A 39 -0.72 3.85 -13.27
CA LYS A 39 -0.20 2.93 -14.27
C LYS A 39 -0.29 1.49 -13.79
N GLU A 40 -0.51 0.57 -14.72
CA GLU A 40 -0.42 -0.86 -14.44
C GLU A 40 0.98 -1.23 -13.93
N PHE A 41 1.00 -2.17 -13.00
CA PHE A 41 2.22 -2.72 -12.43
C PHE A 41 2.02 -4.20 -12.11
N ASN A 42 3.12 -4.94 -12.03
CA ASN A 42 3.06 -6.34 -11.64
C ASN A 42 2.87 -6.44 -10.12
N THR A 43 1.67 -6.85 -9.71
CA THR A 43 1.26 -6.97 -8.31
C THR A 43 2.02 -8.06 -7.56
N GLU A 44 2.37 -9.15 -8.23
CA GLU A 44 3.20 -10.22 -7.66
C GLU A 44 4.62 -9.73 -7.35
N ASN A 45 5.23 -8.98 -8.27
CA ASN A 45 6.55 -8.39 -8.03
C ASN A 45 6.52 -7.40 -6.86
N ALA A 46 5.48 -6.56 -6.78
CA ALA A 46 5.31 -5.63 -5.66
C ALA A 46 5.13 -6.38 -4.32
N LYS A 47 4.28 -7.42 -4.29
CA LYS A 47 4.09 -8.26 -3.12
C LYS A 47 5.41 -8.91 -2.68
N ASN A 48 6.12 -9.57 -3.60
CA ASN A 48 7.36 -10.28 -3.28
C ASN A 48 8.44 -9.32 -2.78
N PHE A 49 8.54 -8.12 -3.37
CA PHE A 49 9.43 -7.07 -2.89
C PHE A 49 9.20 -6.74 -1.41
N PHE A 50 7.95 -6.60 -0.97
CA PHE A 50 7.67 -6.31 0.44
C PHE A 50 7.86 -7.54 1.34
N ILE A 51 7.49 -8.74 0.90
CA ILE A 51 7.72 -9.98 1.67
C ILE A 51 9.21 -10.14 1.96
N GLU A 52 10.07 -9.99 0.94
CA GLU A 52 11.51 -10.10 1.09
C GLU A 52 12.08 -8.99 1.98
N ARG A 53 11.63 -7.74 1.80
CA ARG A 53 12.19 -6.59 2.51
C ARG A 53 11.81 -6.53 3.98
N PHE A 54 10.60 -6.98 4.33
CA PHE A 54 10.09 -7.05 5.69
C PHE A 54 10.30 -8.43 6.34
N VAL A 55 10.81 -9.41 5.58
CA VAL A 55 10.93 -10.81 6.02
C VAL A 55 9.58 -11.31 6.56
N ALA A 56 8.52 -11.01 5.81
CA ALA A 56 7.15 -11.29 6.24
C ALA A 56 6.90 -12.81 6.23
N ALA A 57 6.41 -13.34 7.35
CA ALA A 57 6.07 -14.76 7.46
C ALA A 57 4.76 -15.11 6.71
N ASP A 58 3.87 -14.12 6.57
CA ASP A 58 2.59 -14.24 5.86
C ASP A 58 2.23 -12.88 5.25
N ALA A 59 1.39 -12.89 4.21
CA ALA A 59 0.94 -11.69 3.51
C ALA A 59 -0.50 -11.82 3.02
N GLU A 60 -1.36 -10.91 3.47
CA GLU A 60 -2.70 -10.71 2.92
C GLU A 60 -2.67 -9.60 1.87
N VAL A 61 -3.19 -9.87 0.66
CA VAL A 61 -3.13 -8.93 -0.47
C VAL A 61 -4.51 -8.76 -1.08
N HIS A 62 -4.91 -7.50 -1.23
CA HIS A 62 -6.14 -7.11 -1.93
C HIS A 62 -5.79 -6.23 -3.12
N PHE A 63 -6.32 -6.59 -4.29
CA PHE A 63 -6.15 -5.80 -5.51
C PHE A 63 -7.48 -5.17 -5.93
N ILE A 64 -7.48 -3.86 -6.18
CA ILE A 64 -8.67 -3.10 -6.53
C ILE A 64 -8.36 -2.18 -7.70
N ASN A 65 -9.06 -2.37 -8.83
CA ASN A 65 -9.05 -1.40 -9.91
C ASN A 65 -9.85 -0.15 -9.50
N ARG A 66 -9.20 1.01 -9.53
CA ARG A 66 -9.79 2.31 -9.21
C ARG A 66 -10.06 3.08 -10.50
N GLY A 67 -10.99 4.03 -10.47
CA GLY A 67 -11.25 4.89 -11.63
C GLY A 67 -11.95 4.22 -12.81
N LEU A 68 -12.67 3.10 -12.61
CA LEU A 68 -13.40 2.39 -13.68
C LEU A 68 -14.48 3.23 -14.41
N LYS A 69 -14.85 4.38 -13.83
CA LYS A 69 -15.77 5.36 -14.40
C LYS A 69 -15.15 6.76 -14.43
N TYR A 70 -13.82 6.84 -14.48
CA TYR A 70 -13.12 8.12 -14.56
C TYR A 70 -13.50 8.81 -15.89
N PRO A 71 -13.89 10.09 -15.86
CA PRO A 71 -14.41 10.76 -17.05
C PRO A 71 -13.30 11.01 -18.08
N ASP A 72 -13.57 10.69 -19.34
CA ASP A 72 -12.64 10.93 -20.46
C ASP A 72 -12.49 12.41 -20.82
N LYS A 73 -13.39 13.26 -20.34
CA LYS A 73 -13.45 14.69 -20.66
C LYS A 73 -13.46 15.51 -19.38
N ASN A 74 -12.67 16.58 -19.39
CA ASN A 74 -12.80 17.64 -18.42
C ASN A 74 -14.19 18.29 -18.59
N ILE A 75 -14.83 18.60 -17.47
CA ILE A 75 -16.12 19.29 -17.44
C ILE A 75 -15.96 20.82 -17.46
N TYR A 76 -14.73 21.30 -17.64
CA TYR A 76 -14.32 22.71 -17.73
C TYR A 76 -13.35 22.89 -18.89
#